data_AF-A0AAP8HTR2-F1
#
_entry.id   AF-A0AAP8HTR2-F1
#
_cell.length_a   1.000
_cell.length_b   1.000
_cell.length_c   1.000
_cell.angle_alpha   90.00
_cell.angle_beta   90.00
_cell.angle_gamma   90.00
#
_symmetry.space_group_name_H-M   'P 1'
#
loop_
_entity.id
_entity.type
_entity.pdbx_description
1 polymer ?
#
loop_
_entity_poly.entity_id
_entity_poly.type
_entity_poly.pdbx_seq_one_letter_code
_entity_poly.pdbx_strand_id
1 'polypeptide(L)'
;SNLWDPQLAPLTSRRPEHWLPSSQRQTQEPSGDLGIHRQTLREILLAGLQDQVRFGHTLREFAQTPQGVELQFANGEHVRVDVLIAADGVNSLVRRRC
;
A
#
# COMPACT_ATOMS: atom_id res chain seq x y z
N SER A 1 -10.73 4.48 -15.31
CA SER A 1 -9.67 4.67 -14.32
C SER A 1 -9.57 3.40 -13.48
N ASN A 2 -8.36 2.85 -13.25
CA ASN A 2 -8.16 1.68 -12.36
C ASN A 2 -7.91 2.14 -10.92
N LEU A 3 -8.80 2.99 -10.41
CA LEU A 3 -8.74 3.47 -9.04
C LEU A 3 -9.69 2.62 -8.20
N TRP A 4 -9.24 2.25 -7.00
CA TRP A 4 -9.97 1.39 -6.10
C TRP A 4 -9.99 2.02 -4.72
N ASP A 5 -11.09 1.87 -3.99
CA ASP A 5 -11.18 2.29 -2.60
C ASP A 5 -10.51 1.26 -1.65
N PRO A 6 -10.43 1.54 -0.33
CA PRO A 6 -9.85 0.60 0.64
C PRO A 6 -10.58 -0.75 0.74
N GLN A 7 -11.81 -0.84 0.24
CA GLN A 7 -12.63 -2.05 0.18
C GLN A 7 -12.53 -2.76 -1.18
N LEU A 8 -11.65 -2.30 -2.08
CA LEU A 8 -11.49 -2.80 -3.44
C LEU A 8 -12.75 -2.64 -4.31
N ALA A 9 -13.51 -1.56 -4.13
CA ALA A 9 -14.55 -1.15 -5.07
C ALA A 9 -14.00 -0.14 -6.11
N PRO A 10 -14.48 -0.16 -7.38
CA PRO A 10 -14.02 0.78 -8.41
C PRO A 10 -14.37 2.25 -8.10
N LEU A 11 -13.40 3.15 -8.26
CA LEU A 11 -13.56 4.60 -8.10
C LEU A 11 -13.57 5.34 -9.45
N THR A 12 -14.55 6.24 -9.58
CA THR A 12 -14.72 7.12 -10.73
C THR A 12 -13.81 8.36 -10.71
N SER A 13 -13.22 8.72 -9.56
CA SER A 13 -12.34 9.88 -9.42
C SER A 13 -11.11 9.62 -8.52
N ARG A 14 -10.03 10.40 -8.73
CA ARG A 14 -8.72 10.26 -8.07
C ARG A 14 -8.64 10.89 -6.68
N ARG A 15 -9.68 11.62 -6.28
CA ARG A 15 -9.76 12.27 -4.98
C ARG A 15 -11.02 11.76 -4.31
N PRO A 16 -10.92 11.05 -3.18
CA PRO A 16 -12.02 11.03 -2.24
C PRO A 16 -12.37 12.50 -1.97
N GLU A 17 -13.61 12.92 -2.26
CA GLU A 17 -14.05 14.30 -2.00
C GLU A 17 -13.94 14.63 -0.50
N HIS A 18 -13.86 13.59 0.33
CA HIS A 18 -13.61 13.64 1.76
C HIS A 18 -12.70 12.46 2.10
N TRP A 19 -11.65 12.69 2.90
CA TRP A 19 -10.95 11.59 3.57
C TRP A 19 -12.01 10.85 4.39
N LEU A 20 -12.47 9.69 3.92
CA LEU A 20 -13.47 8.91 4.63
C LEU A 20 -12.84 8.56 5.99
N PRO A 21 -13.44 8.99 7.11
CA PRO A 21 -12.96 8.59 8.42
C PRO A 21 -12.98 7.06 8.44
N SER A 22 -11.83 6.43 8.71
CA SER A 22 -11.74 4.97 8.87
C SER A 22 -12.60 4.48 10.06
N SER A 23 -13.10 5.40 10.89
CA SER A 23 -14.00 5.16 12.00
C SER A 23 -15.20 6.12 11.96
N GLN A 24 -16.43 5.59 12.04
CA GLN A 24 -17.66 6.37 12.26
C GLN A 24 -17.80 6.90 13.71
N ARG A 25 -16.82 6.69 14.58
CA ARG A 25 -16.82 7.28 15.92
C ARG A 25 -16.42 8.75 15.80
N GLN A 26 -17.21 9.64 16.42
CA GLN A 26 -16.79 11.00 16.72
C GLN A 26 -15.58 10.91 17.64
N THR A 27 -14.39 10.94 17.03
CA THR A 27 -13.14 11.05 17.78
C THR A 27 -13.02 12.53 18.15
N GLN A 28 -12.91 12.84 19.45
CA GLN A 28 -12.46 14.17 19.84
C GLN A 28 -11.14 14.43 19.14
N GLU A 29 -11.03 15.57 18.44
CA GLU A 29 -9.76 15.99 17.85
C GLU A 29 -8.69 15.94 18.95
N PRO A 30 -7.64 15.13 18.79
CA PRO A 30 -6.64 14.99 19.82
C PRO A 30 -5.97 16.36 20.03
N SER A 31 -6.07 16.87 21.26
CA SER A 31 -5.38 18.08 21.70
C SER A 31 -3.93 17.71 22.02
N GLY A 32 -2.97 18.22 21.22
CA GLY A 32 -1.52 18.03 21.45
C GLY A 32 -0.70 17.74 20.20
N ASP A 33 0.63 17.62 20.38
CA ASP A 33 1.56 17.19 19.32
C ASP A 33 1.36 15.70 19.01
N LEU A 34 1.00 15.39 17.76
CA LEU A 34 0.82 14.04 17.23
C LEU A 34 2.13 13.45 16.67
N GLY A 35 3.26 14.13 16.89
CA GLY A 35 4.58 13.67 16.52
C GLY A 35 4.90 12.31 17.15
N ILE A 36 4.71 11.25 16.38
CA ILE A 36 5.11 9.89 16.73
C ILE A 36 6.47 9.58 16.11
N HIS A 37 7.34 8.95 16.91
CA HIS A 37 8.59 8.40 16.43
C HIS A 37 8.34 7.35 15.34
N ARG A 38 8.84 7.60 14.13
CA ARG A 38 8.56 6.79 12.93
C ARG A 38 8.90 5.31 13.11
N GLN A 39 9.98 5.00 13.82
CA GLN A 39 10.37 3.61 14.04
C GLN A 39 9.35 2.89 14.93
N THR A 40 8.91 3.55 16.01
CA THR A 40 7.91 3.01 16.94
C THR A 40 6.58 2.76 16.23
N LEU A 41 6.13 3.69 15.39
CA LEU A 41 4.92 3.47 14.59
C LEU A 41 5.04 2.24 13.69
N ARG A 42 6.19 2.05 13.03
CA ARG A 42 6.41 0.90 12.14
C ARG A 42 6.39 -0.42 12.89
N GLU A 43 6.96 -0.45 14.10
CA GLU A 43 6.93 -1.64 14.96
C GLU A 43 5.50 -2.00 15.38
N ILE A 44 4.72 -0.99 15.78
CA ILE A 44 3.29 -1.16 16.11
C ILE A 44 2.52 -1.69 14.89
N LEU A 45 2.71 -1.12 13.70
CA LEU A 45 2.04 -1.55 12.48
C LEU A 45 2.47 -2.96 12.02
N LEU A 46 3.70 -3.37 12.31
CA LEU A 46 4.22 -4.69 11.94
C LEU A 46 3.72 -5.79 12.90
N ALA A 47 3.27 -5.44 14.11
CA ALA A 47 2.81 -6.39 15.09
C ALA A 47 1.62 -7.21 14.56
N GLY A 48 1.77 -8.54 14.53
CA GLY A 48 0.76 -9.48 14.02
C GLY A 48 0.85 -9.76 12.52
N LEU A 49 1.78 -9.13 11.80
CA LEU A 49 1.98 -9.28 10.36
C LEU A 49 3.34 -9.91 10.00
N GLN A 50 4.11 -10.39 10.97
CA GLN A 50 5.48 -10.84 10.78
C GLN A 50 5.59 -11.94 9.70
N ASP A 51 4.65 -12.89 9.68
CA ASP A 51 4.63 -13.98 8.69
C ASP A 51 4.16 -13.53 7.29
N GLN A 52 3.52 -12.36 7.21
CA GLN A 52 2.99 -11.80 5.97
C GLN A 52 3.95 -10.80 5.31
N VAL A 53 4.98 -10.33 6.04
CA VAL A 53 5.94 -9.35 5.53
C VAL A 53 7.24 -10.03 5.12
N ARG A 54 7.50 -10.05 3.81
CA ARG A 54 8.75 -10.57 3.25
C ARG A 54 9.74 -9.43 2.99
N PHE A 55 10.72 -9.28 3.88
CA PHE A 55 11.81 -8.31 3.71
C PHE A 55 12.80 -8.74 2.62
N GLY A 56 13.63 -7.81 2.12
CA GLY A 56 14.61 -8.10 1.05
C GLY A 56 14.02 -8.20 -0.36
N HIS A 57 12.71 -7.99 -0.52
CA HIS A 57 11.98 -8.09 -1.78
C HIS A 57 11.84 -6.73 -2.47
N THR A 58 12.95 -6.19 -2.97
CA THR A 58 12.91 -4.95 -3.77
C THR A 58 12.39 -5.25 -5.18
N LEU A 59 11.20 -4.76 -5.53
CA LEU A 59 10.62 -4.92 -6.86
C LEU A 59 11.50 -4.24 -7.92
N ARG A 60 11.80 -4.94 -9.01
CA ARG A 60 12.61 -4.45 -10.14
C ARG A 60 11.79 -4.29 -11.42
N GLU A 61 10.88 -5.22 -11.65
CA GLU A 61 10.03 -5.24 -12.81
C GLU A 61 8.67 -5.84 -12.46
N PHE A 62 7.64 -5.40 -13.17
CA PHE A 62 6.33 -6.04 -13.15
C PHE A 62 5.69 -5.95 -14.53
N ALA A 63 4.81 -6.91 -14.84
CA ALA A 63 4.03 -6.93 -16.07
C ALA A 63 2.61 -7.42 -15.81
N GLN A 64 1.62 -6.75 -16.40
CA GLN A 64 0.25 -7.24 -16.39
C GLN A 64 0.07 -8.28 -17.51
N THR A 65 -0.53 -9.39 -17.16
CA THR A 65 -0.78 -10.54 -18.04
C THR A 65 -2.25 -10.92 -17.96
N PRO A 66 -2.78 -11.75 -18.89
CA PRO A 66 -4.14 -12.27 -18.77
C PRO A 66 -4.39 -13.12 -17.49
N GLN A 67 -3.33 -13.58 -16.81
CA GLN A 67 -3.39 -14.42 -15.62
C GLN A 67 -3.11 -13.66 -14.31
N GLY A 68 -2.96 -12.33 -14.36
CA GLY A 68 -2.62 -11.49 -13.21
C GLY A 68 -1.37 -10.63 -13.45
N VAL A 69 -0.69 -10.21 -12.38
CA VAL A 69 0.53 -9.40 -12.42
C VAL A 69 1.72 -10.26 -12.05
N GLU A 70 2.71 -10.32 -12.93
CA GLU A 70 4.00 -10.96 -12.67
C GLU A 70 4.97 -9.94 -12.08
N LEU A 71 5.68 -10.31 -11.02
CA LEU A 71 6.62 -9.49 -10.27
C LEU A 71 8.00 -10.14 -10.31
N GLN A 72 9.03 -9.32 -10.51
CA GLN A 72 10.43 -9.73 -10.42
C GLN A 72 11.15 -8.89 -9.38
N PHE A 73 11.82 -9.56 -8.44
CA PHE A 73 12.49 -8.94 -7.31
C PHE A 73 14.02 -8.98 -7.44
N ALA A 74 14.70 -8.06 -6.78
CA ALA A 74 16.16 -7.94 -6.82
C ALA A 74 16.90 -9.15 -6.23
N ASN A 75 16.24 -9.94 -5.38
CA ASN A 75 16.75 -11.19 -4.83
C ASN A 75 16.63 -12.37 -5.82
N GLY A 76 16.09 -12.15 -7.03
CA GLY A 76 15.86 -13.18 -8.04
C GLY A 76 14.54 -13.92 -7.89
N GLU A 77 13.70 -13.58 -6.91
CA GLU A 77 12.36 -14.19 -6.79
C GLU A 77 11.39 -13.64 -7.85
N HIS A 78 10.54 -14.55 -8.32
CA HIS A 78 9.47 -14.28 -9.27
C HIS A 78 8.14 -14.70 -8.65
N VAL A 79 7.16 -13.79 -8.62
CA VAL A 79 5.86 -14.03 -7.98
C VAL A 79 4.75 -13.57 -8.91
N ARG A 80 3.65 -14.33 -8.97
CA ARG A 80 2.40 -13.91 -9.62
C ARG A 80 1.37 -13.54 -8.55
N VAL A 81 0.67 -12.43 -8.76
CA VAL A 81 -0.41 -11.94 -7.89
C VAL A 81 -1.60 -11.49 -8.74
N ASP A 82 -2.80 -11.51 -8.17
CA ASP A 82 -3.98 -10.99 -8.87
C ASP A 82 -4.02 -9.45 -8.88
N VAL A 83 -3.55 -8.84 -7.79
CA VAL A 83 -3.56 -7.39 -7.58
C VAL A 83 -2.20 -6.92 -7.05
N LEU A 84 -1.69 -5.83 -7.61
CA LEU A 84 -0.49 -5.12 -7.15
C LEU A 84 -0.87 -3.76 -6.57
N ILE A 85 -0.58 -3.54 -5.28
CA ILE A 85 -0.80 -2.25 -4.60
C ILE A 85 0.55 -1.54 -4.44
N ALA A 86 0.67 -0.35 -5.02
CA ALA A 86 1.89 0.47 -4.91
C ALA A 86 1.93 1.23 -3.58
N ALA A 87 2.65 0.70 -2.60
CA ALA A 87 2.93 1.35 -1.30
C ALA A 87 4.44 1.62 -1.10
N ASP A 88 5.19 1.78 -2.20
CA ASP A 88 6.66 1.91 -2.25
C ASP A 88 7.17 3.36 -2.17
N GLY A 89 6.30 4.31 -1.83
CA GLY A 89 6.66 5.68 -1.45
C GLY A 89 6.95 6.64 -2.60
N VAL A 90 7.65 7.74 -2.29
CA VAL A 90 7.89 8.84 -3.23
C VAL A 90 8.75 8.42 -4.43
N ASN A 91 9.57 7.38 -4.30
CA ASN A 91 10.40 6.85 -5.38
C ASN A 91 9.77 5.62 -6.04
N SER A 92 8.45 5.53 -6.02
CA SER A 92 7.70 4.38 -6.54
C SER A 92 8.10 3.98 -7.96
N LEU A 93 8.49 2.71 -8.13
CA LEU A 93 8.72 2.11 -9.45
C LEU A 93 7.39 1.97 -10.20
N VAL A 94 6.37 1.49 -9.51
CA VAL A 94 5.06 1.21 -10.10
C VAL A 94 4.46 2.49 -10.68
N ARG A 95 4.45 3.58 -9.90
CA ARG A 95 3.91 4.87 -10.35
C ARG A 95 4.63 5.45 -11.57
N ARG A 96 5.92 5.16 -11.76
CA ARG A 96 6.68 5.67 -12.91
C ARG A 96 6.39 4.92 -14.22
N ARG A 97 5.79 3.72 -14.15
CA ARG A 97 5.53 2.86 -15.30
C ARG A 97 4.05 2.69 -15.63
N CYS A 98 3.16 3.32 -14.86
CA CYS A 98 1.69 3.32 -15.05
C CYS A 98 1.16 4.65 -15.59
#